data_AF-A0A6M5YWZ7-F1
#
_entry.id   AF-A0A6M5YWZ7-F1
#
_cell.length_a   1.000
_cell.length_b   1.000
_cell.length_c   1.000
_cell.angle_alpha   90.00
_cell.angle_beta   90.00
_cell.angle_gamma   90.00
#
_symmetry.space_group_name_H-M   'P 1'
#
loop_
_entity.id
_entity.type
_entity.pdbx_description
1 polymer ?
#
loop_
_entity_poly.entity_id
_entity_poly.type
_entity_poly.pdbx_seq_one_letter_code
_entity_poly.pdbx_strand_id
1 'polypeptide(L)'
;MYAWAARWRNAQRPKDQRLRDAERSGRPPDQRDQITQKLTALMSTTPTAHGYRHPNWTTPLLVAHLAREHQLEVSARTVRRALHGLGYRWKRPRFVLSRRDPNLRQAKGSSRGD
;
A
#
# COMPACT_ATOMS: atom_id res chain seq x y z
N MET A 1 35.45 -16.32 18.18
CA MET A 1 35.54 -17.56 17.37
C MET A 1 34.16 -17.86 16.79
N TYR A 2 34.04 -18.11 15.49
CA TYR A 2 32.76 -18.00 14.79
C TYR A 2 31.93 -19.30 14.77
N ALA A 3 30.66 -19.19 15.18
CA ALA A 3 29.69 -20.30 15.29
C ALA A 3 29.36 -21.01 13.96
N TRP A 4 29.75 -20.45 12.81
CA TRP A 4 29.52 -21.06 11.50
C TRP A 4 30.39 -22.31 11.27
N ALA A 5 31.61 -22.35 11.83
CA ALA A 5 32.53 -23.48 11.65
C ALA A 5 32.10 -24.73 12.44
N ALA A 6 31.45 -24.54 13.60
CA ALA A 6 30.94 -25.63 14.43
C ALA A 6 29.75 -26.36 13.76
N ARG A 7 28.85 -25.61 13.11
CA ARG A 7 27.71 -26.19 12.35
C ARG A 7 28.15 -27.06 11.20
N TRP A 8 29.29 -26.76 10.58
CA TRP A 8 29.80 -27.50 9.42
C TRP A 8 30.34 -28.88 9.79
N ARG A 9 30.95 -29.03 10.97
CA ARG A 9 31.44 -30.32 11.48
C ARG A 9 30.33 -31.22 12.01
N ASN A 10 29.26 -30.65 12.56
CA ASN A 10 28.18 -31.42 13.20
C ASN A 10 27.02 -31.81 12.27
N ALA A 11 27.11 -31.48 10.98
CA ALA A 11 26.12 -31.90 10.00
C ALA A 11 26.31 -33.39 9.66
N GLN A 12 25.66 -34.27 10.42
CA GLN A 12 25.48 -35.70 10.13
C GLN A 12 24.53 -35.93 8.94
N ARG A 13 24.85 -35.33 7.78
CA ARG A 13 24.15 -35.60 6.52
C ARG A 13 25.12 -36.27 5.55
N PRO A 14 24.69 -37.34 4.86
CA PRO A 14 25.50 -37.97 3.82
C PRO A 14 25.81 -36.95 2.71
N LYS A 15 26.98 -37.09 2.06
CA LYS A 15 27.57 -36.05 1.17
C LYS A 15 26.63 -35.60 0.05
N ASP A 16 25.78 -36.50 -0.44
CA ASP A 16 24.78 -36.31 -1.49
C ASP A 16 23.63 -35.38 -1.08
N GLN A 17 23.33 -35.28 0.22
CA GLN A 17 22.27 -34.40 0.75
C GLN A 17 22.80 -33.06 1.28
N ARG A 18 24.13 -32.86 1.32
CA ARG A 18 24.74 -31.61 1.79
C ARG A 18 24.65 -30.46 0.78
N LEU A 19 24.54 -30.78 -0.50
CA LEU A 19 24.33 -29.80 -1.58
C LEU A 19 22.86 -29.46 -1.81
N ARG A 20 21.93 -30.18 -1.16
CA ARG A 20 20.51 -29.88 -1.26
C ARG A 20 20.19 -28.75 -0.32
N ASP A 21 19.66 -27.68 -0.89
CA ASP A 21 19.06 -26.61 -0.11
C ASP A 21 17.98 -27.20 0.79
N ALA A 22 18.11 -27.00 2.10
CA ALA A 22 17.04 -27.31 3.04
C ALA A 22 15.79 -26.52 2.63
N GLU A 23 14.61 -27.05 2.92
CA GLU A 23 13.35 -26.35 2.70
C GLU A 23 13.39 -25.01 3.45
N ARG A 24 13.69 -23.95 2.69
CA ARG A 24 13.91 -22.62 3.27
C ARG A 24 12.54 -22.04 3.54
N SER A 25 12.17 -21.95 4.82
CA SER A 25 11.20 -20.94 5.25
C SER A 25 11.86 -19.57 5.03
N GLY A 26 11.80 -19.08 3.79
CA GLY A 26 12.25 -17.73 3.45
C GLY A 26 11.47 -16.68 4.24
N ARG A 27 11.84 -15.39 4.08
CA ARG A 27 11.10 -14.24 4.63
C ARG A 27 9.58 -14.46 4.48
N PRO A 28 8.77 -14.38 5.56
CA PRO A 28 7.42 -14.95 5.60
C PRO A 28 6.58 -14.49 4.39
N PRO A 29 6.36 -15.37 3.40
CA PRO A 29 5.47 -15.09 2.27
C PRO A 29 4.03 -14.99 2.77
N ASP A 30 3.68 -15.85 3.72
CA ASP A 30 2.33 -16.04 4.25
C ASP A 30 1.65 -14.75 4.68
N GLN A 31 2.31 -13.91 5.48
CA GLN A 31 1.68 -12.68 5.97
C GLN A 31 1.43 -11.68 4.82
N ARG A 32 2.34 -11.61 3.83
CA ARG A 32 2.17 -10.71 2.68
C ARG A 32 1.07 -11.20 1.75
N ASP A 33 0.99 -12.50 1.54
CA ASP A 33 -0.03 -13.11 0.69
C ASP A 33 -1.41 -12.98 1.35
N GLN A 34 -1.49 -13.19 2.67
CA GLN A 34 -2.71 -12.92 3.45
C GLN A 34 -3.15 -11.44 3.33
N ILE A 35 -2.24 -10.48 3.50
CA ILE A 35 -2.55 -9.05 3.34
C ILE A 35 -3.06 -8.76 1.91
N THR A 36 -2.43 -9.37 0.90
CA THR A 36 -2.80 -9.16 -0.51
C THR A 36 -4.18 -9.73 -0.83
N GLN A 37 -4.49 -10.93 -0.35
CA GLN A 37 -5.83 -11.53 -0.48
C GLN A 37 -6.90 -10.68 0.21
N LYS A 38 -6.65 -10.22 1.45
CA LYS A 38 -7.59 -9.35 2.18
C LYS A 38 -7.80 -8.03 1.45
N LEU A 39 -6.73 -7.39 0.97
CA LEU A 39 -6.83 -6.16 0.19
C LEU A 39 -7.64 -6.35 -1.10
N THR A 40 -7.47 -7.49 -1.78
CA THR A 40 -8.23 -7.81 -3.00
C THR A 40 -9.74 -7.92 -2.70
N ALA A 41 -10.10 -8.58 -1.61
CA ALA A 41 -11.50 -8.65 -1.16
C ALA A 41 -12.06 -7.26 -0.82
N LEU A 42 -11.28 -6.43 -0.09
CA LEU A 42 -11.71 -5.08 0.28
C LEU A 42 -11.91 -4.17 -0.94
N MET A 43 -11.04 -4.26 -1.95
CA MET A 43 -11.18 -3.49 -3.19
C MET A 43 -12.46 -3.83 -3.99
N SER A 44 -13.08 -4.98 -3.73
CA SER A 44 -14.37 -5.36 -4.33
C SER A 44 -15.58 -4.78 -3.59
N THR A 45 -15.34 -4.09 -2.46
CA THR A 45 -16.39 -3.48 -1.61
C THR A 45 -16.14 -1.98 -1.45
N THR A 46 -17.17 -1.24 -1.05
CA THR A 46 -17.03 0.19 -0.73
C THR A 46 -16.80 0.38 0.77
N PRO A 47 -16.03 1.39 1.21
CA PRO A 47 -15.87 1.69 2.63
C PRO A 47 -17.20 1.98 3.35
N THR A 48 -18.19 2.50 2.63
CA THR A 48 -19.54 2.75 3.14
C THR A 48 -20.24 1.48 3.58
N ALA A 49 -20.00 0.34 2.92
CA ALA A 49 -20.52 -0.96 3.34
C ALA A 49 -19.92 -1.42 4.69
N HIS A 50 -18.76 -0.89 5.05
CA HIS A 50 -18.06 -1.18 6.31
C HIS A 50 -18.28 -0.08 7.37
N GLY A 51 -19.26 0.80 7.17
CA GLY A 51 -19.62 1.85 8.13
C GLY A 51 -18.73 3.10 8.09
N TYR A 52 -17.84 3.24 7.10
CA TYR A 52 -17.06 4.47 6.93
C TYR A 52 -17.83 5.52 6.12
N ARG A 53 -17.65 6.79 6.48
CA ARG A 53 -18.25 7.94 5.76
C ARG A 53 -17.56 8.28 4.43
N HIS A 54 -16.45 7.63 4.11
CA HIS A 54 -15.64 7.96 2.93
C HIS A 54 -16.13 7.21 1.70
N PRO A 55 -16.25 7.85 0.53
CA PRO A 55 -16.75 7.20 -0.68
C PRO A 55 -15.74 6.22 -1.31
N ASN A 56 -14.44 6.39 -1.02
CA ASN A 56 -13.36 5.60 -1.62
C ASN A 56 -12.38 5.11 -0.56
N TRP A 57 -11.77 3.95 -0.79
CA TRP A 57 -10.68 3.46 0.05
C TRP A 57 -9.46 4.38 -0.05
N THR A 58 -8.99 4.84 1.11
CA THR A 58 -7.71 5.55 1.23
C THR A 58 -6.70 4.64 1.92
N THR A 59 -5.40 4.86 1.70
CA THR A 59 -4.36 4.10 2.39
C THR A 59 -4.52 4.10 3.92
N PRO A 60 -4.72 5.23 4.61
CA PRO A 60 -4.90 5.22 6.07
C PRO A 60 -6.17 4.47 6.49
N LEU A 61 -7.25 4.55 5.70
CA LEU A 61 -8.48 3.82 5.98
C LEU A 61 -8.27 2.30 5.88
N LEU A 62 -7.53 1.84 4.87
CA LEU A 62 -7.19 0.43 4.72
C LEU A 62 -6.30 -0.08 5.86
N VAL A 63 -5.31 0.70 6.28
CA VAL A 63 -4.48 0.34 7.44
C VAL A 63 -5.33 0.20 8.69
N ALA A 64 -6.19 1.18 8.97
CA ALA A 64 -7.07 1.15 10.14
C ALA A 64 -8.07 -0.02 10.09
N HIS A 65 -8.62 -0.32 8.91
CA HIS A 65 -9.54 -1.43 8.73
C HIS A 65 -8.85 -2.79 8.93
N LEU A 66 -7.64 -2.98 8.39
CA LEU A 66 -6.85 -4.20 8.56
C LEU A 66 -6.44 -4.42 10.04
N ALA A 67 -6.08 -3.35 10.75
CA ALA A 67 -5.79 -3.43 12.18
C ALA A 67 -7.04 -3.79 13.00
N ARG A 68 -8.19 -3.18 12.69
CA ARG A 68 -9.44 -3.38 13.43
C ARG A 68 -10.09 -4.75 13.19
N GLU A 69 -10.26 -5.13 11.93
CA GLU A 69 -11.06 -6.31 11.55
C GLU A 69 -10.22 -7.59 11.41
N HIS A 70 -8.91 -7.45 11.23
CA HIS A 70 -8.02 -8.60 11.02
C HIS A 70 -6.82 -8.64 11.99
N GLN A 71 -6.70 -7.68 12.92
CA GLN A 71 -5.60 -7.59 13.87
C GLN A 71 -4.22 -7.60 13.18
N LEU A 72 -4.17 -7.08 11.95
CA LEU A 72 -2.96 -7.01 11.14
C LEU A 72 -2.36 -5.60 11.21
N GLU A 73 -1.30 -5.46 12.01
CA GLU A 73 -0.52 -4.23 12.08
C GLU A 73 0.35 -4.04 10.83
N VAL A 74 -0.18 -3.31 9.85
CA VAL A 74 0.49 -3.07 8.57
C VAL A 74 0.82 -1.60 8.34
N SER A 75 2.04 -1.34 7.90
CA SER A 75 2.42 0.02 7.51
C SER A 75 1.69 0.45 6.24
N ALA A 76 1.41 1.76 6.12
CA ALA A 76 0.88 2.36 4.89
C ALA A 76 1.76 2.04 3.65
N ARG A 77 3.07 1.88 3.84
CA ARG A 77 3.99 1.48 2.75
C ARG A 77 3.76 0.05 2.28
N THR A 78 3.44 -0.87 3.18
CA THR A 78 3.10 -2.26 2.85
C THR A 78 1.81 -2.30 2.04
N VAL A 79 0.77 -1.58 2.50
CA VAL A 79 -0.52 -1.47 1.80
C VAL A 79 -0.35 -0.89 0.39
N ARG A 80 0.41 0.20 0.23
CA ARG A 80 0.68 0.77 -1.11
C ARG A 80 1.42 -0.22 -2.02
N ARG A 81 2.42 -0.95 -1.50
CA ARG A 81 3.15 -1.97 -2.27
C ARG A 81 2.24 -3.10 -2.73
N ALA A 82 1.39 -3.61 -1.84
CA ALA A 82 0.43 -4.66 -2.16
C ALA A 82 -0.56 -4.18 -3.23
N LEU A 83 -1.11 -2.97 -3.08
CA LEU A 83 -2.02 -2.38 -4.08
C LEU A 83 -1.34 -2.15 -5.43
N HIS A 84 -0.07 -1.72 -5.44
CA HIS A 84 0.72 -1.67 -6.67
C HIS A 84 0.93 -3.04 -7.32
N GLY A 85 1.17 -4.09 -6.53
CA GLY A 85 1.30 -5.46 -7.01
C GLY A 85 0.00 -6.02 -7.61
N LEU A 86 -1.15 -5.59 -7.06
CA LEU A 86 -2.49 -5.90 -7.59
C LEU A 86 -2.88 -5.06 -8.81
N GLY A 87 -2.02 -4.15 -9.28
CA GLY A 87 -2.28 -3.29 -10.43
C GLY A 87 -3.09 -2.02 -10.14
N TYR A 88 -3.50 -1.80 -8.89
CA TYR A 88 -4.23 -0.59 -8.50
C TYR A 88 -3.29 0.63 -8.49
N ARG A 89 -3.78 1.74 -9.04
CA ARG A 89 -3.13 3.04 -8.97
C ARG A 89 -4.09 4.08 -8.43
N TRP A 90 -3.58 4.96 -7.57
CA TRP A 90 -4.36 6.09 -7.08
C TRP A 90 -4.58 7.09 -8.20
N LYS A 91 -5.85 7.41 -8.47
CA LYS A 91 -6.22 8.49 -9.36
C LYS A 91 -5.70 9.80 -8.76
N ARG A 92 -4.82 10.49 -9.48
CA ARG A 92 -4.46 11.88 -9.13
C ARG A 92 -5.62 12.79 -9.56
N PRO A 93 -6.27 13.51 -8.64
CA PRO A 93 -7.24 14.53 -9.02
C PRO A 93 -6.54 15.55 -9.92
N ARG A 94 -7.06 15.76 -11.14
CA ARG A 94 -6.63 16.88 -11.98
C ARG A 94 -7.58 18.03 -11.67
N PHE A 95 -7.09 19.02 -10.94
CA PHE A 95 -7.81 20.27 -10.77
C PHE A 95 -7.80 20.98 -12.12
N VAL A 96 -8.92 20.90 -12.85
CA VAL A 96 -9.14 21.79 -13.98
C VAL A 96 -9.70 23.07 -13.39
N LEU A 97 -8.96 24.18 -13.52
CA LEU A 97 -9.48 25.49 -13.17
C LEU A 97 -10.74 25.72 -14.01
N SER A 98 -11.87 25.96 -13.34
CA SER A 98 -13.08 26.46 -13.97
C SER A 98 -12.68 27.67 -14.82
N ARG A 99 -12.94 27.60 -16.13
CA ARG A 99 -12.57 28.63 -17.10
C ARG A 99 -13.02 29.99 -16.57
N ARG A 100 -12.07 30.92 -16.42
CA ARG A 100 -12.33 32.32 -16.05
C ARG A 100 -13.38 32.88 -17.02
N ASP A 101 -14.45 33.45 -16.48
CA ASP A 101 -15.54 34.03 -17.26
C ASP A 101 -14.98 35.12 -18.20
N PRO A 102 -15.17 35.04 -19.53
CA PRO A 102 -14.64 36.03 -20.48
C PRO A 102 -15.28 37.43 -20.30
N ASN A 103 -16.33 37.57 -19.50
CA ASN A 103 -17.03 38.84 -19.27
C ASN A 103 -16.66 39.57 -17.97
N LEU A 104 -15.52 39.27 -17.34
CA LEU A 104 -15.04 40.14 -16.26
C LEU A 104 -14.61 41.49 -16.86
N ARG A 105 -15.53 42.46 -16.86
CA ARG A 105 -15.28 43.86 -17.21
C ARG A 105 -14.10 44.36 -16.40
N GLN A 106 -13.02 44.73 -17.09
CA GLN A 106 -11.98 45.57 -16.53
C GLN A 106 -12.65 46.87 -16.09
N ALA A 107 -12.76 47.11 -14.79
CA ALA A 107 -13.17 48.40 -14.27
C ALA A 107 -12.09 49.43 -14.65
N LYS A 108 -12.25 50.06 -15.82
CA LYS A 108 -11.55 51.28 -16.19
C LYS A 108 -12.14 52.40 -15.33
N GLY A 109 -11.51 52.66 -14.19
CA GLY A 109 -11.66 53.94 -13.49
C GLY A 109 -10.84 55.01 -14.22
N SER A 110 -11.45 55.73 -15.16
CA SER A 110 -11.24 57.17 -15.37
C SER A 110 -11.64 57.90 -14.06
N SER A 111 -11.04 58.97 -13.55
CA SER A 111 -10.70 60.31 -14.08
C SER A 111 -9.90 61.07 -12.96
N ARG A 112 -8.82 61.82 -13.22
CA ARG A 112 -8.69 63.26 -13.57
C ARG A 112 -9.07 64.28 -12.46
N GLY A 113 -8.14 65.22 -12.18
CA GLY A 113 -8.31 66.51 -11.46
C GLY A 113 -8.13 66.40 -9.94
N ASP A 114 -7.34 67.19 -9.22
CA ASP A 114 -6.82 68.57 -9.42
C ASP A 114 -5.35 68.61 -8.94
#